data_AF-A0A5A7SNI4-F1
#
_entry.id   AF-A0A5A7SNI4-F1
#
_cell.length_a   1.000
_cell.length_b   1.000
_cell.length_c   1.000
_cell.angle_alpha   90.00
_cell.angle_beta   90.00
_cell.angle_gamma   90.00
#
_symmetry.space_group_name_H-M   'P 1'
#
loop_
_entity.id
_entity.type
_entity.pdbx_description
1 polymer ?
#
loop_
_entity_poly.entity_id
_entity_poly.type
_entity_poly.pdbx_seq_one_letter_code
_entity_poly.pdbx_strand_id
1 'polypeptide(L)' 'MNDYETVTLAQATSDVFKNGVLKKMTDAGSFTVSCSIGDMDFCRALCDLEASINLMPLSIFKKLRIGEAQPIKNDAPIC' A
#
# COMPACT_ATOMS: atom_id res chain seq x y z
N MET A 1 -19.02 -26.78 14.59
CA MET A 1 -17.98 -25.95 13.96
C MET A 1 -17.41 -25.09 15.06
N ASN A 2 -16.09 -25.05 15.17
CA ASN A 2 -15.47 -25.50 16.39
C ASN A 2 -14.76 -24.39 17.17
N ASP A 3 -15.27 -24.10 18.37
CA ASP A 3 -14.74 -23.07 19.27
C ASP A 3 -13.36 -23.44 19.86
N TYR A 4 -12.91 -24.71 19.78
CA TYR A 4 -11.58 -25.11 20.27
C TYR A 4 -10.44 -24.64 19.37
N GLU A 5 -10.64 -24.60 18.04
CA GLU A 5 -9.63 -24.14 17.05
C GLU A 5 -9.38 -22.64 17.16
N THR A 6 -10.45 -21.87 17.40
CA THR A 6 -10.38 -20.41 17.53
C THR A 6 -9.59 -19.99 18.78
N VAL A 7 -9.79 -20.71 19.89
CA VAL A 7 -9.07 -20.45 21.15
C VAL A 7 -7.60 -20.86 21.05
N THR A 8 -7.29 -21.97 20.37
CA THR A 8 -5.89 -22.41 20.19
C THR A 8 -5.09 -21.46 19.29
N LEU A 9 -5.70 -20.92 18.23
CA LEU A 9 -5.06 -19.91 17.38
C LEU A 9 -4.81 -18.61 18.16
N ALA A 10 -5.79 -18.14 18.94
CA ALA A 10 -5.65 -16.94 19.77
C ALA A 10 -4.54 -17.08 20.83
N GLN A 11 -4.45 -18.24 21.48
CA GLN A 11 -3.40 -18.53 22.46
C GLN A 11 -2.01 -18.55 21.81
N ALA A 12 -1.87 -19.24 20.66
CA ALA A 12 -0.63 -19.30 19.90
C ALA A 12 -0.19 -17.90 19.42
N THR A 13 -1.12 -17.03 19.02
CA THR A 13 -0.79 -15.64 18.64
C THR A 13 -0.33 -14.78 19.83
N SER A 14 -0.88 -15.01 21.03
CA SER A 14 -0.45 -14.31 22.25
C SER A 14 0.91 -14.79 22.75
N ASP A 15 1.20 -16.08 22.65
CA ASP A 15 2.47 -16.65 23.13
C ASP A 15 3.63 -16.34 22.15
N VAL A 16 3.35 -16.30 20.84
CA VAL A 16 4.28 -15.77 19.83
C VAL A 16 4.59 -14.29 20.06
N PHE A 17 3.60 -13.50 20.48
CA PHE A 17 3.76 -12.07 20.79
C PHE A 17 4.53 -11.81 22.10
N LYS A 18 4.44 -12.72 23.09
CA LYS A 18 5.12 -12.59 24.39
C LYS A 18 6.58 -13.04 24.37
N ASN A 19 6.93 -14.05 23.57
CA ASN A 19 8.25 -14.69 23.63
C ASN A 19 9.22 -14.29 22.51
N GLY A 20 8.71 -13.81 21.40
CA GLY A 20 9.50 -13.10 20.42
C GLY A 20 8.98 -11.68 20.42
N VAL A 21 9.82 -10.71 20.68
CA VAL A 21 9.58 -9.33 20.23
C VAL A 21 9.02 -9.48 18.82
N LEU A 22 7.71 -9.24 18.62
CA LEU A 22 7.19 -8.97 17.29
C LEU A 22 7.90 -7.69 16.96
N LYS A 23 9.11 -7.83 16.40
CA LYS A 23 9.93 -6.72 15.97
C LYS A 23 9.06 -6.24 14.84
N LYS A 24 8.19 -5.26 15.16
CA LYS A 24 7.50 -4.44 14.19
C LYS A 24 8.63 -4.12 13.25
N MET A 25 8.65 -4.80 12.10
CA MET A 25 9.41 -4.31 10.96
C MET A 25 8.83 -2.93 10.88
N THR A 26 9.59 -1.95 11.37
CA THR A 26 9.23 -0.54 11.27
C THR A 26 8.84 -0.42 9.85
N ASP A 27 7.54 -0.24 9.60
CA ASP A 27 7.09 -0.05 8.26
C ASP A 27 7.95 1.11 7.76
N ALA A 28 8.57 0.93 6.60
CA ALA A 28 9.50 1.94 6.12
C ALA A 28 8.77 3.28 5.89
N GLY A 29 7.43 3.29 6.01
CA GLY A 29 6.50 4.37 5.64
C GLY A 29 6.46 4.43 4.13
N SER A 30 7.63 4.56 3.53
CA SER A 30 7.85 4.49 2.09
C SER A 30 9.14 3.74 1.72
N PHE A 31 9.11 3.10 0.56
CA PHE A 31 10.26 2.44 -0.06
C PHE A 31 10.26 2.71 -1.56
N THR A 32 11.36 2.43 -2.26
CA THR A 32 11.39 2.53 -3.73
C THR A 32 11.38 1.17 -4.39
N VAL A 33 10.56 1.00 -5.42
CA VAL A 33 10.52 -0.19 -6.29
C VAL A 33 10.84 0.17 -7.72
N SER A 34 11.37 -0.78 -8.49
CA SER A 34 11.36 -0.67 -9.94
C SER A 34 10.00 -1.06 -10.50
N CYS A 35 9.46 -0.30 -11.45
CA CYS A 35 8.22 -0.65 -12.14
C CYS A 35 8.23 -0.15 -13.58
N SER A 36 7.28 -0.61 -14.38
CA SER A 36 7.06 -0.15 -15.76
C SER A 36 5.61 0.28 -15.92
N ILE A 37 5.38 1.36 -16.67
CA ILE A 37 4.04 1.86 -17.02
C ILE A 37 3.99 2.01 -18.53
N GLY A 38 3.18 1.20 -19.20
CA GLY A 38 3.24 1.07 -20.66
C GLY A 38 4.65 0.65 -21.09
N ASP A 39 5.24 1.38 -22.03
CA ASP A 39 6.59 1.14 -22.56
C ASP A 39 7.69 1.94 -21.80
N MET A 40 7.37 2.52 -20.64
CA MET A 40 8.31 3.32 -19.85
C MET A 40 8.74 2.58 -18.58
N ASP A 41 10.05 2.42 -18.40
CA ASP A 41 10.65 1.84 -17.20
C ASP A 41 11.05 2.90 -16.18
N PHE A 42 10.79 2.61 -14.91
CA PHE A 42 11.14 3.43 -13.75
C PHE A 42 11.94 2.61 -12.76
N CYS A 43 13.24 2.92 -12.63
CA CYS A 43 14.11 2.21 -11.69
C CYS A 43 13.76 2.50 -10.21
N ARG A 44 13.07 3.62 -9.94
CA ARG A 44 12.74 4.10 -8.59
C ARG A 44 11.38 4.80 -8.57
N ALA A 45 10.32 4.04 -8.33
CA ALA A 45 9.00 4.54 -7.97
C ALA A 45 8.82 4.47 -6.46
N LEU A 46 8.33 5.54 -5.85
CA LEU A 46 8.05 5.58 -4.41
C LEU A 46 6.76 4.82 -4.12
N CYS A 47 6.83 3.82 -3.26
CA CYS A 47 5.71 3.10 -2.69
C CYS A 47 5.59 3.51 -1.22
N ASP A 48 4.52 4.24 -0.91
CA ASP A 48 4.15 4.61 0.45
C ASP A 48 2.92 3.79 0.84
N LEU A 49 3.03 2.98 1.89
CA LEU A 49 1.95 2.10 2.34
C LEU A 49 0.91 2.84 3.18
N GLU A 50 1.25 4.01 3.72
CA GLU A 50 0.34 4.87 4.46
C GLU A 50 -0.43 5.82 3.53
N ALA A 51 0.02 5.97 2.27
CA ALA A 51 -0.68 6.76 1.26
C ALA A 51 -1.85 5.99 0.62
N SER A 52 -3.03 6.58 0.68
CA SER A 52 -4.23 6.05 0.01
C SER A 52 -4.35 6.46 -1.47
N ILE A 53 -3.44 7.31 -1.97
CA ILE A 53 -3.44 7.84 -3.33
C ILE A 53 -2.12 7.59 -4.04
N ASN A 54 -2.20 7.28 -5.34
CA ASN A 54 -1.03 7.16 -6.21
C ASN A 54 -0.76 8.50 -6.91
N LEU A 55 0.47 9.02 -6.78
CA LEU A 55 0.88 10.24 -7.44
C LEU A 55 1.67 9.94 -8.72
N MET A 56 1.35 10.65 -9.80
CA MET A 56 2.11 10.63 -11.03
C MET A 56 2.46 12.08 -11.42
N PRO A 57 3.75 12.43 -11.55
CA PRO A 57 4.14 13.72 -12.08
C PRO A 57 3.54 13.99 -13.45
N LEU A 58 3.04 15.21 -13.68
CA LEU A 58 2.42 15.61 -14.94
C LEU A 58 3.33 15.40 -16.16
N SER A 59 4.65 15.56 -15.98
CA SER A 59 5.63 15.31 -17.04
C SER A 59 5.64 13.84 -17.50
N ILE A 60 5.48 12.88 -16.58
CA ILE A 60 5.37 11.45 -16.89
C ILE A 60 4.02 11.17 -17.56
N PHE A 61 2.93 11.69 -17.00
CA PHE A 61 1.59 11.55 -17.57
C PHE A 61 1.54 12.01 -19.04
N LYS A 62 2.13 13.17 -19.36
CA LYS A 62 2.24 13.69 -20.73
C LYS A 62 3.05 12.78 -21.66
N LYS A 63 4.12 12.16 -21.16
CA LYS A 63 4.95 11.23 -21.95
C LYS A 63 4.20 9.94 -22.28
N LEU A 64 3.37 9.46 -21.35
CA LEU A 64 2.58 8.24 -21.54
C LEU A 64 1.42 8.42 -22.54
N ARG A 65 1.07 9.67 -22.91
CA ARG A 65 0.00 9.98 -23.89
C ARG A 65 -1.36 9.33 -23.57
N ILE A 66 -1.68 9.21 -22.28
CA ILE A 66 -2.90 8.51 -21.77
C ILE A 66 -4.19 9.32 -22.00
N GLY A 67 -4.09 10.55 -22.54
CA GLY A 67 -5.22 11.46 -22.77
C GLY A 67 -5.19 12.64 -21.80
N GLU A 68 -6.33 13.31 -21.62
CA GLU A 68 -6.45 14.45 -20.70
C GLU A 68 -6.85 14.00 -19.29
N ALA A 69 -6.19 14.56 -18.26
CA ALA A 69 -6.55 14.30 -16.88
C ALA A 69 -7.88 15.01 -16.55
N GLN A 70 -8.88 14.26 -16.11
CA GLN A 70 -10.16 14.80 -15.68
C GLN A 70 -10.19 14.94 -14.15
N PRO A 71 -10.50 16.12 -13.59
CA PRO A 71 -10.68 16.28 -12.17
C PRO A 71 -11.85 15.43 -11.68
N ILE A 72 -11.65 14.70 -10.59
CA ILE A 72 -12.75 14.06 -9.88
C ILE A 72 -13.50 15.18 -9.16
N LYS A 73 -14.79 15.36 -9.49
CA LYS A 73 -15.66 16.28 -8.76
C LYS A 73 -16.09 15.60 -7.46
N ASN A 74 -15.63 16.11 -6.33
CA ASN A 74 -16.05 15.61 -5.03
C ASN A 74 -17.44 16.17 -4.68
N ASP A 75 -18.48 15.64 -5.31
CA ASP A 75 -19.88 15.92 -4.95
C ASP A 75 -20.45 14.86 -3.98
N ALA A 76 -19.59 14.06 -3.34
CA ALA A 76 -20.02 13.09 -2.34
C ALA A 76 -20.26 13.78 -0.98
N PRO A 77 -21.41 13.54 -0.31
CA PRO A 77 -21.62 14.06 1.03
C PRO A 77 -20.58 13.44 1.96
N ILE A 78 -19.97 14.27 2.79
CA ILE A 78 -19.22 13.81 3.95
C ILE A 78 -20.21 13.04 4.82
N CYS A 79 -20.09 11.72 4.89
CA CYS A 79 -20.69 10.93 5.96
C CYS A 79 -19.85 11.12 7.23
#